data_AF-A0A970DM35-F1
#
_entry.id   AF-A0A970DM35-F1
#
_cell.length_a   1.000
_cell.length_b   1.000
_cell.length_c   1.000
_cell.angle_alpha   90.00
_cell.angle_beta   90.00
_cell.angle_gamma   90.00
#
_symmetry.space_group_name_H-M   'P 1'
#
loop_
_entity.id
_entity.type
_entity.pdbx_description
1 polymer ?
#
loop_
_entity_poly.entity_id
_entity_poly.type
_entity_poly.pdbx_seq_one_letter_code
_entity_poly.pdbx_strand_id
1 'polypeptide(L)'
;MMRRRKSDFDVFGIILGVIIGLLVGFFLSGRINFTQTQNTIGDSLQVDNHTLFLLEAGRFEDAKLAQTTYEVLTSKGYQSIVVNERIGKKNFYCIYLDISIKKSDLENQIKKINLNEINLTIRQKSFYDLTSQFLNGTQKKFWDEVIENLFNSLKNKEIILSEEFYISPENIEVFSYFMTLKSLKNEQLKTKYRLEIYRVICETLM
;
A
#
# COMPACT_ATOMS: atom_id res chain seq x y z
N MET A 1 39.30 -54.82 37.41
CA MET A 1 39.42 -53.35 37.54
C MET A 1 38.88 -52.72 36.26
N MET A 2 37.80 -51.93 36.36
CA MET A 2 36.94 -51.48 35.26
C MET A 2 37.63 -50.58 34.23
N ARG A 3 37.54 -50.94 32.93
CA ARG A 3 37.82 -50.03 31.80
C ARG A 3 36.59 -49.14 31.55
N ARG A 4 36.69 -47.85 31.87
CA ARG A 4 35.66 -46.85 31.55
C ARG A 4 35.68 -46.53 30.05
N ARG A 5 34.58 -46.79 29.35
CA ARG A 5 34.27 -46.22 28.02
C ARG A 5 34.02 -44.72 28.21
N LYS A 6 34.97 -43.88 27.79
CA LYS A 6 34.83 -42.43 27.66
C LYS A 6 35.27 -42.07 26.24
N SER A 7 34.34 -41.93 25.30
CA SER A 7 34.62 -41.22 24.03
C SER A 7 33.34 -40.82 23.30
N ASP A 8 32.23 -41.53 23.50
CA ASP A 8 31.06 -41.32 22.63
C ASP A 8 30.17 -40.16 23.11
N PHE A 9 30.11 -39.91 24.42
CA PHE A 9 29.25 -38.85 24.98
C PHE A 9 29.73 -37.43 24.65
N ASP A 10 31.04 -37.22 24.49
CA ASP A 10 31.61 -35.91 24.12
C ASP A 10 31.29 -35.54 22.67
N VAL A 11 31.32 -36.53 21.76
CA VAL A 11 31.01 -36.30 20.34
C VAL A 11 29.53 -35.96 20.16
N PHE A 12 28.63 -36.65 20.87
CA PHE A 12 27.20 -36.32 20.88
C PHE A 12 26.93 -34.93 21.44
N GLY A 13 27.63 -34.52 22.52
CA GLY A 13 27.51 -33.18 23.08
C GLY A 13 27.94 -32.08 22.11
N ILE A 14 29.04 -32.30 21.38
CA ILE A 14 29.55 -31.35 20.37
C ILE A 14 28.59 -31.25 19.19
N ILE A 15 28.11 -32.38 18.65
CA ILE A 15 27.16 -32.39 17.52
C ILE A 15 25.85 -31.71 17.91
N LEU A 16 25.32 -31.99 19.10
CA LEU A 16 24.11 -31.35 19.60
C LEU A 16 24.30 -29.85 19.80
N GLY A 17 25.45 -29.42 20.31
CA GLY A 17 25.82 -28.00 20.43
C GLY A 17 25.90 -27.28 19.09
N VAL A 18 26.44 -27.93 18.05
CA VAL A 18 26.50 -27.38 16.68
C VAL A 18 25.11 -27.27 16.07
N ILE A 19 24.25 -28.29 16.25
CA ILE A 19 22.87 -28.27 15.73
C ILE A 19 22.05 -27.17 16.42
N ILE A 20 22.15 -27.04 17.75
CA ILE A 20 21.46 -25.97 18.49
C ILE A 20 22.04 -24.60 18.10
N GLY A 21 23.36 -24.47 17.95
CA GLY A 21 24.01 -23.24 17.50
C GLY A 21 23.58 -22.83 16.09
N LEU A 22 23.43 -23.77 15.17
CA LEU A 22 22.92 -23.52 13.82
C LEU A 22 21.43 -23.15 13.82
N LEU A 23 20.60 -23.80 14.64
CA LEU A 23 19.18 -23.46 14.78
C LEU A 23 19.01 -22.06 15.38
N VAL A 24 19.71 -21.75 16.48
CA VAL A 24 19.68 -20.41 17.11
C VAL A 24 20.26 -19.35 16.17
N GLY A 25 21.35 -19.67 15.46
CA GLY A 25 21.93 -18.81 14.43
C GLY A 25 20.99 -18.56 13.25
N PHE A 26 20.22 -19.56 12.82
CA PHE A 26 19.21 -19.44 11.76
C PHE A 26 17.99 -18.61 12.23
N PHE A 27 17.54 -18.78 13.47
CA PHE A 27 16.47 -17.96 14.05
C PHE A 27 16.91 -16.50 14.29
N LEU A 28 18.18 -16.25 14.63
CA LEU A 28 18.75 -14.91 14.69
C LEU A 28 18.98 -14.32 13.29
N SER A 29 19.51 -15.08 12.35
CA SER A 29 19.71 -14.63 10.96
C SER A 29 18.38 -14.34 10.24
N GLY A 30 17.30 -15.04 10.59
CA GLY A 30 15.95 -14.75 10.09
C GLY A 30 15.30 -13.51 10.73
N ARG A 31 15.82 -13.02 11.86
CA ARG A 31 15.38 -11.78 12.53
C ARG A 31 16.36 -10.60 12.39
N ILE A 32 17.58 -10.84 11.92
CA ILE A 32 18.58 -9.80 11.64
C ILE A 32 18.64 -9.56 10.13
N ASN A 33 17.54 -9.05 9.60
CA ASN A 33 17.59 -8.20 8.41
C ASN A 33 17.47 -6.76 8.90
N PHE A 34 18.64 -6.17 9.14
CA PHE A 34 18.91 -4.74 9.18
C PHE A 34 17.85 -3.86 9.86
N THR A 35 17.98 -3.72 11.19
CA THR A 35 18.02 -2.37 11.74
C THR A 35 19.20 -1.64 11.09
N GLN A 36 18.95 -0.98 9.95
CA GLN A 36 19.82 0.10 9.51
C GLN A 36 19.83 1.14 10.62
N THR A 37 20.97 1.21 11.30
CA THR A 37 21.59 2.43 11.82
C THR A 37 20.60 3.54 12.16
N GLN A 38 20.36 3.72 13.46
CA GLN A 38 20.07 5.03 14.01
C GLN A 38 21.22 5.97 13.63
N ASN A 39 21.13 6.57 12.45
CA ASN A 39 21.70 7.88 12.22
C ASN A 39 20.68 8.86 12.78
N THR A 40 20.90 9.23 14.04
CA THR A 40 20.50 10.54 14.57
C THR A 40 21.10 11.62 13.67
N ILE A 41 20.35 11.99 12.64
CA ILE A 41 20.43 13.30 12.00
C ILE A 41 18.99 13.79 11.91
N GLY A 42 18.70 14.82 12.69
CA GLY A 42 17.88 15.97 12.30
C GLY A 42 16.54 15.71 11.61
N ASP A 43 15.52 16.19 12.30
CA ASP A 43 14.24 16.62 11.76
C ASP A 43 13.24 15.54 11.38
N SER A 44 12.02 15.77 11.89
CA SER A 44 10.78 15.43 11.23
C SER A 44 10.96 15.51 9.72
N LEU A 45 11.12 14.36 9.06
CA LEU A 45 10.80 14.20 7.65
C LEU A 45 9.34 14.64 7.54
N GLN A 46 9.15 15.90 7.17
CA GLN A 46 7.87 16.41 6.77
C GLN A 46 7.37 15.40 5.75
N VAL A 47 6.29 14.70 6.08
CA VAL A 47 5.56 13.89 5.11
C VAL A 47 5.28 14.85 3.96
N ASP A 48 5.96 14.64 2.84
CA ASP A 48 5.77 15.46 1.65
C ASP A 48 4.27 15.60 1.40
N ASN A 49 3.83 16.82 1.05
CA ASN A 49 2.41 17.14 0.85
C ASN A 49 1.70 16.26 -0.21
N HIS A 50 2.44 15.38 -0.88
CA HIS A 50 2.03 14.48 -1.96
C HIS A 50 2.26 13.00 -1.65
N THR A 51 2.39 12.60 -0.38
CA THR A 51 2.48 11.18 0.00
C THR A 51 1.15 10.64 0.50
N LEU A 52 0.73 9.50 -0.05
CA LEU A 52 -0.41 8.73 0.45
C LEU A 52 -0.01 7.33 0.89
N PHE A 53 -0.85 6.74 1.74
CA PHE A 53 -0.73 5.38 2.22
C PHE A 53 -1.95 4.58 1.78
N LEU A 54 -1.73 3.33 1.38
CA LEU A 54 -2.77 2.40 0.93
C LEU A 54 -2.73 1.14 1.79
N LEU A 55 -3.91 0.64 2.13
CA LEU A 55 -4.07 -0.66 2.76
C LEU A 55 -4.23 -1.74 1.69
N GLU A 56 -3.14 -2.48 1.44
CA GLU A 56 -3.05 -3.53 0.42
C GLU A 56 -3.46 -4.88 1.03
N ALA A 57 -4.40 -5.56 0.38
CA ALA A 57 -4.83 -6.92 0.70
C ALA A 57 -4.10 -7.98 -0.14
N GLY A 58 -3.41 -7.57 -1.20
CA GLY A 58 -2.63 -8.48 -2.02
C GLY A 58 -2.08 -7.80 -3.27
N ARG A 59 -1.08 -8.44 -3.86
CA ARG A 59 -0.44 -8.01 -5.09
C ARG A 59 -0.10 -9.25 -5.91
N PHE A 60 -0.58 -9.30 -7.14
CA PHE A 60 -0.49 -10.50 -7.97
C PHE A 60 -0.04 -10.16 -9.39
N GLU A 61 0.83 -11.00 -9.98
CA GLU A 61 1.11 -10.94 -11.43
C GLU A 61 0.00 -11.66 -12.22
N ASP A 62 -0.73 -12.58 -11.59
CA ASP A 62 -1.82 -13.36 -12.17
C ASP A 62 -3.18 -12.70 -11.88
N ALA A 63 -3.92 -12.37 -12.95
CA ALA A 63 -5.24 -11.77 -12.88
C ALA A 63 -6.30 -12.66 -12.18
N LYS A 64 -6.22 -13.99 -12.35
CA LYS A 64 -7.16 -14.94 -11.72
C LYS A 64 -6.98 -14.99 -10.21
N LEU A 65 -5.74 -14.96 -9.73
CA LEU A 65 -5.45 -14.90 -8.29
C LEU A 65 -5.94 -13.58 -7.68
N ALA A 66 -5.74 -12.47 -8.39
CA ALA A 66 -6.28 -11.18 -7.96
C ALA A 66 -7.81 -11.20 -7.91
N GLN A 67 -8.46 -11.71 -8.96
CA GLN A 67 -9.92 -11.82 -9.02
C GLN A 67 -10.48 -12.70 -7.89
N THR A 68 -9.86 -13.85 -7.63
CA THR A 68 -10.28 -14.76 -6.55
C THR A 68 -10.16 -14.08 -5.19
N THR A 69 -9.05 -13.36 -4.95
CA THR A 69 -8.85 -12.63 -3.68
C THR A 69 -9.86 -11.48 -3.55
N TYR A 70 -10.14 -10.77 -4.64
CA TYR A 70 -11.15 -9.70 -4.68
C TYR A 70 -12.56 -10.23 -4.35
N GLU A 71 -12.95 -11.36 -4.93
CA GLU A 71 -14.24 -12.02 -4.66
C GLU A 71 -14.35 -12.48 -3.21
N VAL A 72 -13.27 -13.02 -2.63
CA VAL A 72 -13.23 -13.38 -1.20
C VAL A 72 -13.47 -12.16 -0.32
N LEU A 73 -12.80 -11.04 -0.58
CA LEU A 73 -13.00 -9.80 0.18
C LEU A 73 -14.44 -9.28 0.03
N THR A 74 -14.96 -9.27 -1.19
CA THR A 74 -16.33 -8.84 -1.50
C THR A 74 -17.36 -9.71 -0.78
N SER A 75 -17.18 -11.04 -0.77
CA SER A 75 -18.07 -11.98 -0.09
C SER A 75 -18.11 -11.78 1.43
N LYS A 76 -17.02 -11.26 2.01
CA LYS A 76 -16.92 -10.89 3.43
C LYS A 76 -17.40 -9.44 3.70
N GLY A 77 -17.92 -8.76 2.69
CA GLY A 77 -18.50 -7.41 2.81
C GLY A 77 -17.47 -6.27 2.78
N TYR A 78 -16.21 -6.54 2.44
CA TYR A 78 -15.20 -5.50 2.34
C TYR A 78 -15.29 -4.78 0.99
N GLN A 79 -15.27 -3.45 1.02
CA GLN A 79 -15.19 -2.63 -0.18
C GLN A 79 -13.72 -2.49 -0.59
N SER A 80 -13.27 -3.39 -1.47
CA SER A 80 -11.96 -3.30 -2.11
C SER A 80 -12.07 -2.84 -3.56
N ILE A 81 -10.94 -2.45 -4.14
CA ILE A 81 -10.76 -2.27 -5.57
C ILE A 81 -9.52 -3.02 -6.06
N VAL A 82 -9.47 -3.32 -7.35
CA VAL A 82 -8.27 -3.82 -8.02
C VAL A 82 -7.67 -2.69 -8.83
N VAL A 83 -6.38 -2.45 -8.68
CA VAL A 83 -5.61 -1.44 -9.42
C VAL A 83 -4.50 -2.13 -10.19
N ASN A 84 -4.39 -1.83 -11.48
CA ASN A 84 -3.25 -2.26 -12.26
C ASN A 84 -2.10 -1.26 -12.04
N GLU A 85 -1.02 -1.74 -11.45
CA GLU A 85 0.16 -0.93 -11.20
C GLU A 85 1.39 -1.50 -11.89
N ARG A 86 2.11 -0.63 -12.58
CA ARG A 86 3.44 -0.95 -13.08
C ARG A 86 4.49 -0.71 -11.99
N ILE A 87 5.17 -1.77 -11.57
CA ILE A 87 6.22 -1.72 -10.56
C ILE A 87 7.51 -2.23 -11.18
N GLY A 88 8.40 -1.29 -11.53
CA GLY A 88 9.57 -1.56 -12.34
C GLY A 88 9.18 -2.01 -13.76
N LYS A 89 9.57 -3.23 -14.13
CA LYS A 89 9.28 -3.80 -15.47
C LYS A 89 8.06 -4.72 -15.50
N LYS A 90 7.34 -4.85 -14.39
CA LYS A 90 6.24 -5.79 -14.24
C LYS A 90 4.94 -5.06 -13.93
N ASN A 91 3.83 -5.63 -14.41
CA ASN A 91 2.49 -5.18 -14.07
C ASN A 91 1.94 -6.07 -12.97
N PHE A 92 1.27 -5.46 -12.00
CA PHE A 92 0.66 -6.14 -10.88
C PHE A 92 -0.79 -5.71 -10.72
N TYR A 93 -1.63 -6.67 -10.36
CA TYR A 93 -2.98 -6.44 -9.86
C TYR A 93 -2.88 -6.27 -8.34
N CYS A 94 -2.90 -5.03 -7.89
CA CYS A 94 -2.88 -4.67 -6.47
C CYS A 94 -4.32 -4.52 -5.97
N ILE A 95 -4.64 -5.12 -4.82
CA ILE A 95 -5.97 -5.02 -4.22
C ILE A 95 -5.89 -4.09 -3.02
N TYR A 96 -6.65 -3.00 -3.05
CA TYR A 96 -6.66 -2.00 -1.99
C TYR A 96 -8.00 -1.96 -1.27
N LEU A 97 -7.95 -1.82 0.06
CA LEU A 97 -9.10 -1.75 0.95
C LEU A 97 -9.33 -0.35 1.50
N ASP A 98 -8.29 0.45 1.63
CA ASP A 98 -8.36 1.77 2.24
C ASP A 98 -7.20 2.66 1.79
N ILE A 99 -7.36 3.97 1.98
CA ILE A 99 -6.42 5.02 1.56
C ILE A 99 -6.41 6.14 2.59
N SER A 100 -5.22 6.60 3.00
CA SER A 100 -5.07 7.70 3.94
C SER A 100 -3.80 8.50 3.69
N ILE A 101 -3.79 9.75 4.15
CA ILE A 101 -2.59 10.60 4.24
C ILE A 101 -1.77 10.34 5.51
N LYS A 102 -2.28 9.51 6.43
CA LYS A 102 -1.60 9.15 7.68
C LYS A 102 -1.52 7.63 7.80
N LYS A 103 -0.31 7.12 7.91
CA LYS A 103 -0.05 5.68 8.12
C LYS A 103 -0.80 5.12 9.34
N SER A 104 -0.84 5.88 10.45
CA SER A 104 -1.49 5.47 11.70
C SER A 104 -2.97 5.16 11.55
N ASP A 105 -3.66 5.82 10.62
CA ASP A 105 -5.09 5.59 10.40
C ASP A 105 -5.33 4.18 9.84
N LEU A 106 -4.45 3.74 8.92
CA LEU A 106 -4.48 2.40 8.34
C LEU A 106 -4.01 1.33 9.31
N GLU A 107 -3.04 1.62 10.17
CA GLU A 107 -2.61 0.70 11.25
C GLU A 107 -3.76 0.40 12.22
N ASN A 108 -4.58 1.41 12.53
CA ASN A 108 -5.80 1.21 13.33
C ASN A 108 -6.87 0.43 12.57
N GLN A 109 -6.96 0.61 11.25
CA GLN A 109 -7.91 -0.13 10.42
C GLN A 109 -7.54 -1.61 10.31
N ILE A 110 -6.26 -1.96 10.19
CA ILE A 110 -5.77 -3.36 10.21
C ILE A 110 -6.25 -4.07 11.48
N LYS A 111 -6.17 -3.42 12.64
CA LYS A 111 -6.62 -4.02 13.92
C LYS A 111 -8.11 -4.34 13.96
N LYS A 112 -8.92 -3.64 13.15
CA LYS A 112 -10.38 -3.85 13.06
C LYS A 112 -10.75 -4.90 12.02
N ILE A 113 -9.89 -5.11 11.03
CA ILE A 113 -10.14 -6.05 9.95
C ILE A 113 -9.62 -7.42 10.38
N ASN A 114 -10.54 -8.38 10.50
CA ASN A 114 -10.17 -9.76 10.73
C ASN A 114 -10.22 -10.54 9.41
N LEU A 115 -9.04 -10.70 8.81
CA LEU A 115 -8.82 -11.52 7.63
C LEU A 115 -7.74 -12.56 7.93
N ASN A 116 -8.10 -13.61 8.67
CA ASN A 116 -7.17 -14.70 9.03
C ASN A 116 -6.40 -15.32 7.84
N GLU A 117 -6.92 -15.18 6.62
CA GLU A 117 -6.39 -15.77 5.39
C GLU A 117 -5.61 -14.77 4.52
N ILE A 118 -5.68 -13.46 4.83
CA ILE A 118 -5.13 -12.39 3.98
C ILE A 118 -4.24 -11.48 4.81
N ASN A 119 -2.95 -11.42 4.45
CA ASN A 119 -2.01 -10.52 5.10
C ASN A 119 -2.18 -9.10 4.58
N LEU A 120 -2.55 -8.18 5.46
CA LEU A 120 -2.70 -6.76 5.14
C LEU A 120 -1.38 -6.03 5.26
N THR A 121 -1.02 -5.27 4.22
CA THR A 121 0.22 -4.49 4.19
C THR A 121 -0.08 -3.03 3.90
N ILE A 122 0.62 -2.11 4.58
CA ILE A 122 0.53 -0.68 4.26
C ILE A 122 1.59 -0.33 3.23
N ARG A 123 1.17 0.28 2.12
CA ARG A 123 2.06 0.76 1.05
C ARG A 123 2.08 2.28 1.04
N GLN A 124 3.28 2.85 0.98
CA GLN A 124 3.47 4.28 0.78
C GLN A 124 3.61 4.57 -0.72
N LYS A 125 2.97 5.62 -1.20
CA LYS A 125 3.03 6.10 -2.58
C LYS A 125 3.30 7.60 -2.60
N SER A 126 4.30 8.00 -3.38
CA SER A 126 4.60 9.41 -3.64
C SER A 126 3.95 9.82 -4.96
N PHE A 127 3.29 10.96 -4.95
CA PHE A 127 2.68 11.59 -6.11
C PHE A 127 3.55 12.75 -6.62
N TYR A 128 4.78 12.87 -6.11
CA TYR A 128 5.74 13.85 -6.56
C TYR A 128 5.99 13.67 -8.06
N ASP A 129 5.77 14.76 -8.82
CA ASP A 129 6.12 14.87 -10.23
C ASP A 129 5.39 13.93 -11.20
N LEU A 130 4.26 13.32 -10.81
CA LEU A 130 3.49 12.42 -11.70
C LEU A 130 3.00 13.10 -12.98
N THR A 131 2.86 14.42 -12.99
CA THR A 131 2.34 15.18 -14.13
C THR A 131 3.44 15.75 -15.03
N SER A 132 4.73 15.51 -14.74
CA SER A 132 5.84 16.09 -15.49
C SER A 132 5.97 15.59 -16.92
N GLN A 133 5.38 14.43 -17.22
CA GLN A 133 5.27 13.93 -18.59
C GLN A 133 4.42 14.82 -19.50
N PHE A 134 3.53 15.65 -18.94
CA PHE A 134 2.71 16.57 -19.70
C PHE A 134 3.42 17.91 -19.89
N LEU A 135 3.37 18.41 -21.13
CA LEU A 135 3.71 19.81 -21.38
C LEU A 135 2.74 20.73 -20.63
N ASN A 136 3.21 21.92 -20.26
CA ASN A 136 2.35 22.94 -19.65
C ASN A 136 1.11 23.17 -20.55
N GLY A 137 -0.08 22.91 -19.99
CA GLY A 137 -1.34 22.91 -20.74
C GLY A 137 -2.50 22.32 -19.94
N THR A 138 -3.66 22.23 -20.58
CA THR A 138 -4.93 21.81 -19.96
C THR A 138 -4.85 20.44 -19.31
N GLN A 139 -4.21 19.47 -19.97
CA GLN A 139 -4.03 18.12 -19.43
C GLN A 139 -3.19 18.09 -18.15
N LYS A 140 -2.06 18.81 -18.14
CA LYS A 140 -1.22 18.94 -16.94
C LYS A 140 -2.01 19.55 -15.78
N LYS A 141 -2.70 20.67 -16.06
CA LYS A 141 -3.53 21.38 -15.09
C LYS A 141 -4.62 20.48 -14.52
N PHE A 142 -5.31 19.72 -15.37
CA PHE A 142 -6.35 18.79 -14.94
C PHE A 142 -5.81 17.74 -13.98
N TRP A 143 -4.70 17.09 -14.32
CA TRP A 143 -4.13 16.06 -13.46
C TRP A 143 -3.52 16.62 -12.16
N ASP A 144 -2.95 17.82 -12.20
CA ASP A 144 -2.52 18.53 -10.98
C ASP A 144 -3.72 18.75 -10.04
N GLU A 145 -4.85 19.25 -10.57
CA GLU A 145 -6.08 19.44 -9.79
C GLU A 145 -6.68 18.12 -9.31
N VAL A 146 -6.65 17.05 -10.10
CA VAL A 146 -7.10 15.71 -9.69
C VAL A 146 -6.30 15.21 -8.50
N ILE A 147 -4.97 15.32 -8.56
CA ILE A 147 -4.10 14.89 -7.47
C ILE A 147 -4.37 15.73 -6.22
N GLU A 148 -4.37 17.06 -6.34
CA GLU A 148 -4.65 17.96 -5.23
C GLU A 148 -6.01 17.65 -4.58
N ASN A 149 -7.06 17.44 -5.38
CA ASN A 149 -8.40 17.17 -4.89
C ASN A 149 -8.54 15.79 -4.24
N LEU A 150 -7.77 14.78 -4.66
CA LEU A 150 -7.69 13.52 -3.93
C LEU A 150 -7.17 13.78 -2.50
N PHE A 151 -6.08 14.55 -2.36
CA PHE A 151 -5.54 14.93 -1.05
C PHE A 151 -6.50 15.80 -0.22
N ASN A 152 -7.19 16.76 -0.85
CA ASN A 152 -8.21 17.57 -0.17
C ASN A 152 -9.34 16.69 0.35
N SER A 153 -9.81 15.73 -0.46
CA SER A 153 -10.85 14.80 -0.04
C SER A 153 -10.44 13.94 1.16
N LEU A 154 -9.17 13.50 1.22
CA LEU A 154 -8.62 12.73 2.34
C LEU A 154 -8.45 13.59 3.61
N LYS A 155 -8.25 14.90 3.44
CA LYS A 155 -8.18 15.91 4.50
C LYS A 155 -9.57 16.44 4.91
N ASN A 156 -10.65 15.91 4.34
CA ASN A 156 -12.02 16.42 4.49
C ASN A 156 -12.14 17.93 4.16
N LYS A 157 -11.35 18.38 3.18
CA LYS A 157 -11.45 19.71 2.59
C LYS A 157 -12.37 19.67 1.37
N GLU A 158 -12.80 20.85 0.95
CA GLU A 158 -13.60 21.01 -0.26
C GLU A 158 -12.84 20.53 -1.51
N ILE A 159 -13.58 19.93 -2.44
CA ILE A 159 -13.10 19.52 -3.77
C ILE A 159 -13.44 20.64 -4.76
N ILE A 160 -12.42 21.28 -5.30
CA ILE A 160 -12.49 22.45 -6.18
C ILE A 160 -11.80 22.13 -7.49
N LEU A 161 -12.56 22.10 -8.58
CA LEU A 161 -12.05 21.98 -9.94
C LEU A 161 -12.24 23.31 -10.66
N SER A 162 -11.37 23.63 -11.62
CA SER A 162 -11.56 24.78 -12.51
C SER A 162 -12.86 24.67 -13.32
N GLU A 163 -13.54 25.80 -13.55
CA GLU A 163 -14.81 25.88 -14.30
C GLU A 163 -14.75 25.22 -15.68
N GLU A 164 -13.62 25.34 -16.38
CA GLU A 164 -13.41 24.72 -17.70
C GLU A 164 -13.60 23.18 -17.68
N PHE A 165 -13.30 22.52 -16.56
CA PHE A 165 -13.46 21.08 -16.42
C PHE A 165 -14.90 20.66 -16.11
N TYR A 166 -15.78 21.57 -15.70
CA TYR A 166 -17.21 21.30 -15.63
C TYR A 166 -17.88 21.33 -17.02
N ILE A 167 -17.24 21.99 -17.99
CA ILE A 167 -17.71 22.05 -19.37
C ILE A 167 -17.13 20.89 -20.18
N SER A 168 -15.82 20.65 -20.08
CA SER A 168 -15.10 19.62 -20.83
C SER A 168 -13.94 19.05 -20.01
N PRO A 169 -14.18 18.03 -19.16
CA PRO A 169 -13.11 17.41 -18.38
C PRO A 169 -12.19 16.57 -19.28
N GLU A 170 -10.88 16.60 -19.01
CA GLU A 170 -9.89 15.78 -19.73
C GLU A 170 -10.08 14.28 -19.49
N ASN A 171 -10.69 13.91 -18.36
CA ASN A 171 -11.10 12.53 -18.07
C ASN A 171 -12.47 12.53 -17.37
N ILE A 172 -13.49 12.08 -18.10
CA ILE A 172 -14.90 12.06 -17.63
C ILE A 172 -15.08 11.12 -16.44
N GLU A 173 -14.31 10.02 -16.39
CA GLU A 173 -14.43 9.01 -15.34
C GLU A 173 -14.02 9.59 -13.97
N VAL A 174 -12.81 10.14 -13.86
CA VAL A 174 -12.33 10.72 -12.60
C VAL A 174 -13.13 11.96 -12.21
N PHE A 175 -13.57 12.76 -13.18
CA PHE A 175 -14.49 13.88 -12.94
C PHE A 175 -15.79 13.41 -12.29
N SER A 176 -16.41 12.35 -12.84
CA SER A 176 -17.64 11.76 -12.31
C SER A 176 -17.46 11.21 -10.89
N TYR A 177 -16.29 10.63 -10.60
CA TYR A 177 -15.95 10.20 -9.25
C TYR A 177 -15.86 11.36 -8.27
N PHE A 178 -15.24 12.49 -8.64
CA PHE A 178 -15.22 13.67 -7.78
C PHE A 178 -16.60 14.28 -7.55
N MET A 179 -17.43 14.38 -8.59
CA MET A 179 -18.81 14.88 -8.45
C MET A 179 -19.62 14.01 -7.50
N THR A 180 -19.47 12.68 -7.61
CA THR A 180 -20.12 11.74 -6.69
C THR A 180 -19.58 11.92 -5.26
N LEU A 181 -18.25 11.98 -5.10
CA LEU A 181 -17.59 12.13 -3.81
C LEU A 181 -18.04 13.38 -3.04
N LYS A 182 -18.27 14.51 -3.75
CA LYS A 182 -18.82 15.76 -3.18
C LYS A 182 -20.20 15.58 -2.56
N SER A 183 -21.03 14.68 -3.11
CA SER A 183 -22.41 14.45 -2.67
C SER A 183 -22.56 13.40 -1.57
N LEU A 184 -21.58 12.51 -1.42
CA LEU A 184 -21.67 11.37 -0.52
C LEU A 184 -21.58 11.78 0.96
N LYS A 185 -22.43 11.15 1.79
CA LYS A 185 -22.35 11.24 3.26
C LYS A 185 -21.77 9.97 3.91
N ASN A 186 -21.80 8.84 3.20
CA ASN A 186 -21.31 7.56 3.69
C ASN A 186 -19.78 7.48 3.50
N GLU A 187 -19.02 7.41 4.60
CA GLU A 187 -17.55 7.39 4.55
C GLU A 187 -16.96 6.14 3.89
N GLN A 188 -17.60 4.96 4.02
CA GLN A 188 -17.11 3.75 3.33
C GLN A 188 -17.18 3.92 1.80
N LEU A 189 -18.30 4.45 1.31
CA LEU A 189 -18.44 4.78 -0.11
C LEU A 189 -17.46 5.87 -0.53
N LYS A 190 -17.23 6.89 0.30
CA LYS A 190 -16.19 7.90 -0.01
C LYS A 190 -14.81 7.27 -0.17
N THR A 191 -14.43 6.35 0.71
CA THR A 191 -13.17 5.59 0.59
C THR A 191 -13.11 4.82 -0.71
N LYS A 192 -14.19 4.14 -1.12
CA LYS A 192 -14.24 3.47 -2.42
C LYS A 192 -14.00 4.45 -3.58
N TYR A 193 -14.67 5.59 -3.62
CA TYR A 193 -14.47 6.58 -4.69
C TYR A 193 -13.08 7.21 -4.68
N ARG A 194 -12.48 7.45 -3.50
CA ARG A 194 -11.08 7.89 -3.37
C ARG A 194 -10.11 6.86 -3.97
N LEU A 195 -10.37 5.58 -3.72
CA LEU A 195 -9.61 4.48 -4.31
C LEU A 195 -9.81 4.38 -5.84
N GLU A 196 -11.03 4.57 -6.34
CA GLU A 196 -11.28 4.60 -7.80
C GLU A 196 -10.55 5.77 -8.48
N ILE A 197 -10.51 6.95 -7.85
CA ILE A 197 -9.70 8.08 -8.32
C ILE A 197 -8.23 7.69 -8.35
N TYR A 198 -7.72 7.07 -7.29
CA TYR A 198 -6.35 6.55 -7.24
C TYR A 198 -6.07 5.56 -8.39
N ARG A 199 -7.00 4.64 -8.67
CA ARG A 199 -6.88 3.68 -9.78
C ARG A 199 -6.68 4.38 -11.11
N VAL A 200 -7.54 5.35 -11.43
CA VAL A 200 -7.46 6.10 -12.70
C VAL A 200 -6.14 6.86 -12.80
N ILE A 201 -5.64 7.43 -11.69
CA ILE A 201 -4.33 8.07 -11.66
C ILE A 201 -3.22 7.07 -11.99
N CYS A 202 -3.20 5.89 -11.36
CA CYS A 202 -2.21 4.86 -11.66
C CYS A 202 -2.25 4.42 -13.12
N GLU A 203 -3.44 4.13 -13.65
CA GLU A 203 -3.59 3.64 -15.03
C GLU A 203 -3.25 4.68 -16.09
N THR A 204 -3.27 5.97 -15.73
CA THR A 204 -2.99 7.06 -16.66
C THR A 204 -1.57 7.62 -16.52
N LEU A 205 -1.03 7.68 -15.30
CA LEU A 205 0.19 8.42 -14.98
C LEU A 205 1.37 7.55 -14.51
N MET A 206 1.18 6.25 -14.21
CA MET A 206 2.23 5.37 -13.66
C MET A 206 2.54 4.16 -14.55
#